data_AF-A0A1U7CYP7-F1
#
_entry.id   AF-A0A1U7CYP7-F1
#
_cell.length_a   1.000
_cell.length_b   1.000
_cell.length_c   1.000
_cell.angle_alpha   90.00
_cell.angle_beta   90.00
_cell.angle_gamma   90.00
#
_symmetry.space_group_name_H-M   'P 1'
#
loop_
_entity.id
_entity.type
_entity.pdbx_description
1 polymer ?
#
loop_
_entity_poly.entity_id
_entity_poly.type
_entity_poly.pdbx_seq_one_letter_code
_entity_poly.pdbx_strand_id
1 'polypeptide(L)'
;MTQQTRNVLIGAACFAVLALGLAYEVVSTRPVRQAVQAYSELVTLANRPDLSIAGRLEAARPFFSARYLATHDLQTAREGGLVGLPRYINKNFQAWRQGPAVWLCPSNRIGPVYQLVKEDGRWKFDGLIGILRSRNVLVPASEMPE
;
A
#
# COMPACT_ATOMS: atom_id res chain seq x y z
N MET A 1 7.72 -33.39 40.69
CA MET A 1 8.14 -32.77 39.40
C MET A 1 9.60 -32.41 39.51
N THR A 2 10.48 -32.89 38.62
CA THR A 2 11.93 -32.63 38.76
C THR A 2 12.29 -31.23 38.27
N GLN A 3 13.41 -30.68 38.76
CA GLN A 3 13.91 -29.36 38.36
C GLN A 3 14.18 -29.26 36.85
N GLN A 4 14.57 -30.38 36.22
CA GLN A 4 14.67 -30.50 34.77
C GLN A 4 13.32 -30.34 34.06
N THR A 5 12.26 -31.03 34.52
CA THR A 5 10.92 -30.87 33.93
C THR A 5 10.43 -29.43 34.02
N ARG A 6 10.69 -28.74 35.14
CA ARG A 6 10.31 -27.34 35.32
C ARG A 6 11.07 -26.42 34.36
N ASN A 7 12.37 -26.62 34.19
CA ASN A 7 13.18 -25.82 33.27
C ASN A 7 12.79 -26.04 31.80
N VAL A 8 12.48 -27.28 31.42
CA VAL A 8 11.97 -27.59 30.06
C VAL A 8 10.64 -26.91 29.81
N LEU A 9 9.71 -26.96 30.77
CA LEU A 9 8.41 -26.30 30.65
C LEU A 9 8.55 -24.77 30.54
N ILE A 10 9.42 -24.15 31.33
CA ILE A 10 9.70 -22.71 31.25
C ILE A 10 10.32 -22.36 29.89
N GLY A 11 11.30 -23.13 29.44
CA GLY A 11 11.94 -22.93 28.13
C GLY A 11 10.95 -23.06 26.97
N ALA A 12 10.09 -24.09 27.00
CA ALA A 12 9.05 -24.29 25.99
C ALA A 12 8.01 -23.16 26.01
N ALA A 13 7.59 -22.68 27.19
CA ALA A 13 6.68 -21.56 27.31
C ALA A 13 7.27 -20.26 26.75
N CYS A 14 8.53 -19.95 27.08
CA CYS A 14 9.22 -18.78 26.53
C CYS A 14 9.32 -18.84 25.01
N PHE A 15 9.70 -20.01 24.46
CA PHE A 15 9.77 -20.20 23.01
C PHE A 15 8.40 -20.01 22.34
N ALA A 16 7.34 -20.58 22.91
CA ALA A 16 5.99 -20.44 22.38
C ALA A 16 5.52 -18.99 22.34
N VAL A 17 5.78 -18.21 23.39
CA VAL A 17 5.44 -16.78 23.44
C VAL A 17 6.17 -15.99 22.36
N LEU A 18 7.48 -16.23 22.19
CA LEU A 18 8.27 -15.56 21.15
C LEU A 18 7.79 -15.93 19.74
N ALA A 19 7.52 -17.21 19.49
CA ALA A 19 7.02 -17.68 18.20
C ALA A 19 5.65 -17.08 17.87
N LEU A 20 4.75 -17.00 18.84
CA LEU A 20 3.43 -16.37 18.68
C LEU A 20 3.54 -14.88 18.43
N GLY A 21 4.41 -14.17 19.16
CA GLY A 21 4.66 -12.75 18.95
C GLY A 21 5.18 -12.46 17.54
N LEU A 22 6.15 -13.25 17.06
CA LEU A 22 6.68 -13.12 15.71
C LEU A 22 5.62 -13.43 14.64
N ALA A 23 4.84 -14.50 14.82
CA ALA A 23 3.77 -14.86 13.90
C ALA A 23 2.71 -13.75 13.80
N TYR A 24 2.34 -13.15 14.95
CA TYR A 24 1.43 -12.03 14.99
C TYR A 24 1.98 -10.81 14.24
N GLU A 25 3.24 -10.46 14.44
CA GLU A 25 3.86 -9.32 13.77
C GLU A 25 3.95 -9.52 12.25
N VAL A 26 4.27 -10.73 11.80
CA VAL A 26 4.27 -11.07 10.38
C VAL A 26 2.86 -10.93 9.79
N VAL A 27 1.84 -11.47 10.46
CA VAL A 27 0.45 -11.42 9.98
C VAL A 27 -0.09 -9.99 9.96
N SER A 28 0.23 -9.18 10.97
CA SER A 28 -0.27 -7.81 11.09
C SER A 28 0.38 -6.85 10.09
N THR A 29 1.68 -7.04 9.80
CA THR A 29 2.43 -6.15 8.88
C THR A 29 2.37 -6.58 7.41
N ARG A 30 2.11 -7.87 7.12
CA ARG A 30 2.06 -8.42 5.76
C ARG A 30 1.11 -7.66 4.81
N PRO A 31 -0.12 -7.29 5.20
CA PRO A 31 -1.01 -6.50 4.34
C PRO A 31 -0.38 -5.20 3.83
N VAL A 32 0.23 -4.43 4.74
CA VAL A 32 0.85 -3.15 4.40
C VAL A 32 2.06 -3.35 3.48
N ARG A 33 2.91 -4.34 3.77
CA ARG A 33 4.06 -4.68 2.93
C ARG A 33 3.64 -5.05 1.51
N GLN A 34 2.62 -5.90 1.38
CA GLN A 34 2.10 -6.33 0.08
C GLN A 34 1.45 -5.18 -0.71
N ALA A 35 0.72 -4.30 -0.04
CA ALA A 35 0.13 -3.11 -0.67
C ALA A 35 1.21 -2.13 -1.15
N VAL A 36 2.22 -1.86 -0.32
CA VAL A 36 3.38 -1.01 -0.68
C VAL A 36 4.12 -1.58 -1.89
N GLN A 37 4.32 -2.90 -1.93
CA GLN A 37 4.93 -3.55 -3.08
C GLN A 37 4.08 -3.36 -4.35
N ALA A 38 2.78 -3.65 -4.29
CA ALA A 38 1.88 -3.51 -5.44
C ALA A 38 1.82 -2.06 -5.96
N TYR A 39 1.77 -1.08 -5.06
CA TYR A 39 1.81 0.33 -5.42
C TYR A 39 3.14 0.72 -6.07
N SER A 40 4.26 0.24 -5.53
CA SER A 40 5.59 0.54 -6.09
C SER A 40 5.74 -0.06 -7.49
N GLU A 41 5.29 -1.30 -7.68
CA GLU A 41 5.25 -1.96 -9.00
C GLU A 41 4.41 -1.17 -10.00
N LEU A 42 3.21 -0.72 -9.60
CA LEU A 42 2.37 0.15 -10.42
C LEU A 42 3.11 1.43 -10.82
N VAL A 43 3.75 2.13 -9.87
CA VAL A 43 4.50 3.36 -10.17
C VAL A 43 5.68 3.08 -11.11
N THR A 44 6.43 2.00 -10.91
CA THR A 44 7.52 1.61 -11.81
C THR A 44 7.02 1.32 -13.21
N LEU A 45 5.90 0.60 -13.34
CA LEU A 45 5.31 0.25 -14.62
C LEU A 45 4.72 1.48 -15.33
N ALA A 46 4.05 2.35 -14.58
CA ALA A 46 3.54 3.61 -15.08
C ALA A 46 4.67 4.51 -15.62
N ASN A 47 5.86 4.48 -15.02
CA ASN A 47 6.98 5.32 -15.43
C ASN A 47 8.02 4.60 -16.31
N ARG A 48 7.71 3.38 -16.79
CA ARG A 48 8.64 2.57 -17.59
C ARG A 48 8.89 3.21 -18.96
N PRO A 49 10.15 3.51 -19.35
CA PRO A 49 10.45 4.24 -20.58
C PRO A 49 10.42 3.38 -21.85
N ASP A 50 10.54 2.07 -21.73
CA ASP A 50 10.59 1.08 -22.82
C ASP A 50 9.20 0.64 -23.31
N LEU A 51 8.13 0.98 -22.59
CA LEU A 51 6.76 0.66 -22.99
C LEU A 51 6.16 1.78 -23.86
N SER A 52 5.47 1.36 -24.93
CA SER A 52 4.58 2.25 -25.67
C SER A 52 3.46 2.77 -24.77
N ILE A 53 2.84 3.89 -25.17
CA ILE A 53 1.70 4.50 -24.46
C ILE A 53 0.59 3.46 -24.21
N ALA A 54 0.17 2.75 -25.25
CA ALA A 54 -0.85 1.71 -25.15
C ALA A 54 -0.39 0.53 -24.27
N GLY A 55 0.86 0.08 -24.44
CA GLY A 55 1.41 -1.02 -23.64
C GLY A 55 1.48 -0.70 -22.16
N ARG A 56 1.76 0.55 -21.80
CA ARG A 56 1.75 1.02 -20.41
C ARG A 56 0.36 0.99 -19.80
N LEU A 57 -0.66 1.47 -20.52
CA LEU A 57 -2.04 1.49 -20.04
C LEU A 57 -2.57 0.06 -19.83
N GLU A 58 -2.36 -0.82 -20.81
CA GLU A 58 -2.74 -2.23 -20.73
C GLU A 58 -2.04 -2.94 -19.55
N ALA A 59 -0.73 -2.74 -19.40
CA ALA A 59 0.03 -3.40 -18.35
C ALA A 59 -0.26 -2.84 -16.94
N ALA A 60 -0.71 -1.58 -16.83
CA ALA A 60 -1.07 -0.97 -15.55
C ALA A 60 -2.50 -1.30 -15.12
N ARG A 61 -3.41 -1.50 -16.07
CA ARG A 61 -4.84 -1.75 -15.80
C ARG A 61 -5.11 -2.82 -14.72
N PRO A 62 -4.40 -3.97 -14.64
CA PRO A 62 -4.62 -4.97 -13.60
C PRO A 62 -4.32 -4.50 -12.16
N PHE A 63 -3.57 -3.41 -12.01
CA PHE A 63 -3.25 -2.82 -10.70
C PHE A 63 -4.32 -1.85 -10.21
N PHE A 64 -5.33 -1.51 -11.01
CA PHE A 64 -6.43 -0.63 -10.60
C PHE A 64 -7.65 -1.45 -10.16
N SER A 65 -8.34 -0.99 -9.12
CA SER A 65 -9.56 -1.62 -8.63
C SER A 65 -10.68 -1.55 -9.66
N ALA A 66 -11.61 -2.51 -9.61
CA ALA A 66 -12.78 -2.47 -10.48
C ALA A 66 -13.59 -1.18 -10.27
N ARG A 67 -13.72 -0.74 -9.00
CA ARG A 67 -14.38 0.52 -8.62
C ARG A 67 -13.73 1.73 -9.27
N TYR A 68 -12.41 1.81 -9.24
CA TYR A 68 -11.66 2.91 -9.85
C TYR A 68 -11.85 2.92 -11.37
N LEU A 69 -11.68 1.77 -12.03
CA LEU A 69 -11.84 1.64 -13.47
C LEU A 69 -13.27 1.88 -13.97
N ALA A 70 -14.28 1.71 -13.11
CA ALA A 70 -15.67 2.02 -13.44
C ALA A 70 -15.95 3.53 -13.47
N THR A 71 -15.11 4.34 -12.84
CA THR A 71 -15.33 5.79 -12.67
C THR A 71 -14.24 6.64 -13.32
N HIS A 72 -13.11 6.05 -13.70
CA HIS A 72 -11.96 6.74 -14.23
C HIS A 72 -11.40 6.03 -15.46
N ASP A 73 -11.18 6.79 -16.53
CA ASP A 73 -10.42 6.33 -17.68
C ASP A 73 -8.93 6.46 -17.43
N LEU A 74 -8.19 5.39 -17.68
CA LEU A 74 -6.73 5.43 -17.59
C LEU A 74 -6.18 6.24 -18.76
N GLN A 75 -5.42 7.28 -18.44
CA GLN A 75 -4.80 8.16 -19.42
C GLN A 75 -3.32 8.33 -19.12
N THR A 76 -2.53 8.54 -20.18
CA THR A 76 -1.13 8.93 -20.02
C THR A 76 -1.00 10.43 -19.82
N ALA A 77 -0.11 10.84 -18.92
CA ALA A 77 0.20 12.25 -18.71
C ALA A 77 1.08 12.79 -19.86
N ARG A 78 1.00 14.10 -20.15
CA ARG A 78 1.75 14.75 -21.25
C ARG A 78 3.26 14.68 -21.03
N GLU A 79 3.67 14.80 -19.78
CA GLU A 79 5.03 14.65 -19.29
C GLU A 79 5.53 13.19 -19.30
N GLY A 80 4.65 12.24 -19.63
CA GLY A 80 4.85 10.80 -19.56
C GLY A 80 4.48 10.22 -18.19
N GLY A 81 4.16 8.93 -18.14
CA GLY A 81 3.56 8.32 -16.96
C GLY A 81 2.05 8.11 -17.13
N LEU A 82 1.35 7.91 -16.02
CA LEU A 82 -0.11 7.84 -15.95
C LEU A 82 -0.65 9.02 -15.15
N VAL A 83 -1.79 9.57 -15.59
CA VAL A 83 -2.49 10.66 -14.88
C VAL A 83 -2.86 10.20 -13.46
N GLY A 84 -2.68 11.08 -12.48
CA GLY A 84 -3.04 10.82 -11.07
C GLY A 84 -2.03 9.99 -10.29
N LEU A 85 -0.99 9.44 -10.95
CA LEU A 85 0.11 8.75 -10.29
C LEU A 85 1.37 9.61 -10.26
N PRO A 86 2.13 9.60 -9.15
CA PRO A 86 3.39 10.33 -9.08
C PRO A 86 4.46 9.67 -9.97
N ARG A 87 5.38 10.50 -10.50
CA ARG A 87 6.56 9.99 -11.23
C ARG A 87 7.64 9.42 -10.31
N TYR A 88 7.62 9.84 -9.06
CA TYR A 88 8.58 9.45 -8.04
C TYR A 88 7.87 9.29 -6.70
N ILE A 89 8.28 8.27 -5.94
CA ILE A 89 7.81 8.03 -4.58
C ILE A 89 8.99 8.13 -3.62
N ASN A 90 8.78 8.78 -2.47
CA ASN A 90 9.81 8.91 -1.45
C ASN A 90 10.12 7.52 -0.84
N LYS A 91 11.39 7.14 -0.64
CA LYS A 91 11.73 5.82 -0.07
C LYS A 91 11.20 5.58 1.35
N ASN A 92 10.96 6.65 2.11
CA ASN A 92 10.52 6.62 3.50
C ASN A 92 9.06 7.07 3.64
N PHE A 93 8.24 6.78 2.64
CA PHE A 93 6.84 7.18 2.62
C PHE A 93 6.01 6.45 3.67
N GLN A 94 4.94 7.08 4.15
CA GLN A 94 4.07 6.49 5.17
C GLN A 94 3.01 5.59 4.55
N ALA A 95 2.78 4.43 5.16
CA ALA A 95 1.67 3.54 4.84
C ALA A 95 1.12 2.90 6.11
N TRP A 96 -0.20 2.77 6.20
CA TRP A 96 -0.87 2.19 7.36
C TRP A 96 -2.17 1.49 6.95
N ARG A 97 -2.66 0.60 7.82
CA ARG A 97 -3.98 -0.02 7.61
C ARG A 97 -5.07 0.93 8.06
N GLN A 98 -6.11 1.04 7.23
CA GLN A 98 -7.39 1.63 7.60
C GLN A 98 -8.49 0.59 7.33
N GLY A 99 -8.89 -0.13 8.36
CA GLY A 99 -9.82 -1.25 8.22
C GLY A 99 -9.31 -2.31 7.22
N PRO A 100 -10.10 -2.70 6.20
CA PRO A 100 -9.66 -3.66 5.17
C PRO A 100 -8.69 -3.06 4.15
N ALA A 101 -8.62 -1.73 4.05
CA ALA A 101 -7.78 -1.02 3.10
C ALA A 101 -6.39 -0.71 3.67
N VAL A 102 -5.46 -0.39 2.77
CA VAL A 102 -4.17 0.22 3.11
C VAL A 102 -4.15 1.62 2.51
N TRP A 103 -3.79 2.59 3.35
CA TRP A 103 -3.59 3.97 2.94
C TRP A 103 -2.10 4.27 2.87
N LEU A 104 -1.69 5.07 1.89
CA LEU A 104 -0.31 5.48 1.73
C LEU A 104 -0.17 6.92 1.27
N CYS A 105 0.89 7.58 1.74
CA CYS A 105 1.25 8.97 1.41
C CYS A 105 2.63 9.00 0.73
N PRO A 106 2.72 8.90 -0.62
CA PRO A 106 3.98 8.66 -1.32
C PRO A 106 5.00 9.80 -1.21
N SER A 107 4.53 11.00 -0.87
CA SER A 107 5.34 12.20 -0.69
C SER A 107 5.96 12.33 0.70
N ASN A 108 5.88 11.29 1.54
CA ASN A 108 6.32 11.22 2.94
C ASN A 108 5.24 11.61 3.97
N ARG A 109 5.33 12.79 4.59
CA ARG A 109 4.45 13.20 5.71
C ARG A 109 3.38 14.21 5.34
N ILE A 110 3.48 14.82 4.15
CA ILE A 110 2.53 15.82 3.65
C ILE A 110 2.32 15.55 2.16
N GLY A 111 1.06 15.50 1.72
CA GLY A 111 0.69 15.34 0.32
C GLY A 111 -0.44 14.31 0.11
N PRO A 112 -0.65 13.85 -1.13
CA PRO A 112 -1.79 13.02 -1.46
C PRO A 112 -1.72 11.67 -0.74
N VAL A 113 -2.86 11.25 -0.20
CA VAL A 113 -3.05 9.94 0.38
C VAL A 113 -3.91 9.12 -0.57
N TYR A 114 -3.38 7.96 -0.94
CA TYR A 114 -4.05 7.02 -1.84
C TYR A 114 -4.49 5.78 -1.07
N GLN A 115 -5.55 5.16 -1.57
CA GLN A 115 -6.08 3.91 -1.05
C GLN A 115 -5.72 2.74 -1.94
N LEU A 116 -5.35 1.63 -1.31
CA LEU A 116 -5.29 0.32 -1.91
C LEU A 116 -6.28 -0.61 -1.23
N VAL A 117 -6.98 -1.38 -2.05
CA VAL A 117 -7.94 -2.40 -1.62
C VAL A 117 -7.48 -3.77 -2.09
N LYS A 118 -7.89 -4.81 -1.38
CA LYS A 118 -7.61 -6.18 -1.78
C LYS A 118 -8.77 -6.70 -2.62
N GLU A 119 -8.51 -6.98 -3.88
CA GLU A 119 -9.46 -7.55 -4.85
C GLU A 119 -8.81 -8.76 -5.53
N ASP A 120 -9.53 -9.88 -5.63
CA ASP A 120 -9.06 -11.11 -6.27
C ASP A 120 -7.70 -11.60 -5.73
N GLY A 121 -7.48 -11.42 -4.43
CA GLY A 121 -6.24 -11.79 -3.76
C GLY A 121 -5.05 -10.83 -3.99
N ARG A 122 -5.21 -9.79 -4.82
CA ARG A 122 -4.18 -8.79 -5.13
C ARG A 122 -4.53 -7.43 -4.54
N TRP A 123 -3.51 -6.64 -4.22
CA TRP A 123 -3.70 -5.25 -3.82
C TRP A 123 -3.81 -4.40 -5.08
N LYS A 124 -4.88 -3.61 -5.17
CA LYS A 124 -5.17 -2.74 -6.30
C LYS A 124 -5.35 -1.30 -5.83
N PHE A 125 -4.85 -0.37 -6.62
CA PHE A 125 -5.02 1.07 -6.45
C PHE A 125 -6.48 1.45 -6.65
N ASP A 126 -7.01 2.19 -5.68
CA ASP A 126 -8.43 2.53 -5.59
C ASP A 126 -8.67 4.04 -5.55
N GLY A 127 -7.63 4.83 -5.83
CA GLY A 127 -7.73 6.28 -5.98
C GLY A 127 -7.26 7.10 -4.79
N LEU A 128 -7.41 8.42 -4.95
CA LEU A 128 -7.11 9.43 -3.95
C LEU A 128 -8.22 9.44 -2.88
N ILE A 129 -7.83 9.51 -1.60
CA ILE A 129 -8.79 9.67 -0.49
C ILE A 129 -8.69 11.03 0.19
N GLY A 130 -7.59 11.77 -0.01
CA GLY A 130 -7.40 13.07 0.62
C GLY A 130 -5.94 13.52 0.57
N ILE A 131 -5.64 14.58 1.32
CA ILE A 131 -4.29 15.11 1.48
C ILE A 131 -3.92 15.10 2.96
N LEU A 132 -2.78 14.49 3.28
CA LEU A 132 -2.17 14.58 4.58
C LEU A 132 -1.50 15.94 4.72
N ARG A 133 -1.89 16.70 5.73
CA ARG A 133 -1.30 18.00 6.10
C ARG A 133 -0.38 17.83 7.30
N SER A 134 0.30 18.91 7.67
CA SER A 134 1.10 18.99 8.90
C SER A 134 0.28 18.52 10.11
N ARG A 135 0.96 17.94 11.11
CA ARG A 135 0.34 17.37 12.32
C ARG A 135 -0.54 16.14 12.06
N ASN A 136 -0.31 15.41 10.96
CA ASN A 136 -1.03 14.18 10.60
C ASN A 136 -2.55 14.38 10.42
N VAL A 137 -2.96 15.58 10.00
CA VAL A 137 -4.37 15.86 9.70
C VAL A 137 -4.66 15.42 8.27
N LEU A 138 -5.53 14.43 8.09
CA LEU A 138 -6.02 14.02 6.79
C LEU A 138 -7.24 14.88 6.42
N VAL A 139 -7.13 15.64 5.34
CA VAL A 139 -8.26 16.37 4.74
C VAL A 139 -8.84 15.48 3.63
N PRO A 140 -10.08 14.98 3.75
CA PRO A 140 -10.71 14.12 2.75
C PRO A 140 -10.80 14.79 1.37
N ALA A 141 -10.69 13.99 0.30
CA ALA A 141 -10.80 14.49 -1.07
C ALA A 141 -12.18 15.11 -1.35
N SER A 142 -13.23 14.61 -0.70
CA SER A 142 -14.61 15.14 -0.80
C SER A 142 -14.78 16.54 -0.22
N GLU A 143 -13.84 17.00 0.59
CA GLU A 143 -13.87 18.31 1.25
C GLU A 143 -12.93 19.32 0.58
N MET A 144 -12.29 18.95 -0.54
CA MET A 144 -11.37 19.82 -1.25
C MET A 144 -12.14 20.72 -2.23
N PRO A 145 -11.84 22.04 -2.26
CA PRO A 145 -12.35 22.90 -3.32
C PRO A 145 -11.79 22.45 -4.68
N GLU A 146 -12.65 22.46 -5.70
CA GLU A 146 -12.31 22.14 -7.10
C GLU A 146 -11.21 23.05 -7.68
#